data_AF-I9C477-F1
#
_entry.id   AF-I9C477-F1
#
_cell.length_a   1.000
_cell.length_b   1.000
_cell.length_c   1.000
_cell.angle_alpha   90.00
_cell.angle_beta   90.00
_cell.angle_gamma   90.00
#
_symmetry.space_group_name_H-M   'P 1'
#
loop_
_entity.id
_entity.type
_entity.pdbx_description
1 polymer ?
#
loop_
_entity_poly.entity_id
_entity_poly.type
_entity_poly.pdbx_seq_one_letter_code
_entity_poly.pdbx_strand_id
1 'polypeptide(L)'
;MRLDIYALRLTPPVFARLRELAGSRMTARGELLLTARRFRTQEANRSDARERLEELLKEAHNLPEKRAKSRLNRVGKEQRIKGKKLRGTVKAGRGKVSFD
;
A
#
# COMPACT_ATOMS: atom_id res chain seq x y z
N MET A 1 25.55 9.05 -12.08
CA MET A 1 25.82 8.67 -10.68
C MET A 1 25.41 7.22 -10.48
N ARG A 2 26.24 6.42 -9.81
CA ARG A 2 25.96 5.03 -9.45
C ARG A 2 26.08 4.91 -7.94
N LEU A 3 25.13 4.25 -7.30
CA LEU A 3 25.10 4.06 -5.86
C LEU A 3 24.81 2.60 -5.53
N ASP A 4 25.61 1.99 -4.67
CA ASP A 4 25.30 0.69 -4.07
C ASP A 4 24.27 0.89 -2.94
N ILE A 5 23.10 0.29 -3.09
CA ILE A 5 22.01 0.43 -2.12
C ILE A 5 22.23 -0.45 -0.90
N TYR A 6 22.92 -1.59 -1.04
CA TYR A 6 23.19 -2.46 0.10
C TYR A 6 24.07 -1.77 1.15
N ALA A 7 24.96 -0.88 0.71
CA ALA A 7 25.77 -0.04 1.58
C ALA A 7 24.93 0.89 2.49
N LEU A 8 23.71 1.24 2.09
CA LEU A 8 22.80 2.10 2.88
C LEU A 8 22.11 1.36 4.04
N ARG A 9 22.19 0.01 4.09
CA ARG A 9 21.61 -0.82 5.16
C ARG A 9 20.15 -0.48 5.47
N LEU A 10 19.36 -0.25 4.42
CA LEU A 10 17.94 0.06 4.55
C LEU A 10 17.18 -1.10 5.17
N THR A 11 16.11 -0.78 5.92
CA THR A 11 15.20 -1.82 6.41
C THR A 11 14.54 -2.54 5.23
N PRO A 12 14.22 -3.84 5.35
CA PRO A 12 13.59 -4.60 4.27
C PRO A 12 12.37 -3.95 3.60
N PRO A 13 11.40 -3.36 4.33
CA PRO A 13 10.24 -2.72 3.68
C PRO A 13 10.63 -1.47 2.87
N VAL A 14 11.57 -0.67 3.36
CA VAL A 14 12.05 0.52 2.64
C VAL A 14 12.85 0.11 1.40
N PHE A 15 13.70 -0.91 1.51
CA PHE A 15 14.44 -1.45 0.37
C PHE A 15 13.50 -1.97 -0.73
N ALA A 16 12.48 -2.76 -0.36
CA ALA A 16 11.50 -3.28 -1.31
C ALA A 16 10.77 -2.13 -2.04
N ARG A 17 10.31 -1.12 -1.31
CA ARG A 17 9.66 0.04 -1.90
C ARG A 17 10.59 0.88 -2.77
N LEU A 18 11.83 1.09 -2.33
CA LEU A 18 12.85 1.79 -3.12
C LEU A 18 13.09 1.06 -4.44
N ARG A 19 13.13 -0.28 -4.43
CA ARG A 19 13.28 -1.10 -5.63
C ARG A 19 12.10 -0.91 -6.60
N GLU A 20 10.88 -0.84 -6.10
CA GLU A 20 9.68 -0.58 -6.90
C GLU A 20 9.71 0.83 -7.52
N LEU A 21 9.98 1.87 -6.71
CA LEU A 21 10.05 3.26 -7.18
C LEU A 21 11.22 3.52 -8.14
N ALA A 22 12.36 2.87 -7.90
CA ALA A 22 13.52 2.99 -8.77
C ALA A 22 13.25 2.40 -10.17
N GLY A 23 12.48 1.31 -10.26
CA GLY A 23 12.11 0.65 -11.51
C GLY A 23 13.33 0.28 -12.33
N SER A 24 13.36 0.70 -13.60
CA SER A 24 14.46 0.44 -14.55
C SER A 24 15.80 1.08 -14.17
N ARG A 25 15.82 1.99 -13.19
CA ARG A 25 17.07 2.60 -12.69
C ARG A 25 17.86 1.68 -11.76
N MET A 26 17.25 0.58 -11.30
CA MET A 26 17.88 -0.41 -10.44
C MET A 26 18.50 -1.54 -11.26
N THR A 27 19.76 -1.87 -11.01
CA THR A 27 20.39 -3.05 -11.61
C THR A 27 20.05 -4.33 -10.85
N ALA A 28 20.23 -5.48 -11.51
CA ALA A 28 20.16 -6.79 -10.88
C ALA A 28 21.18 -6.97 -9.73
N ARG A 29 22.25 -6.17 -9.70
CA ARG A 29 23.28 -6.19 -8.65
C ARG A 29 22.95 -5.27 -7.46
N GLY A 30 21.78 -4.63 -7.45
CA GLY A 30 21.34 -3.76 -6.35
C GLY A 30 21.95 -2.35 -6.39
N GLU A 31 22.28 -1.87 -7.58
CA GLU A 31 22.86 -0.54 -7.77
C GLU A 31 21.86 0.39 -8.44
N LEU A 32 21.76 1.62 -7.94
CA LEU A 32 20.95 2.66 -8.53
C LEU A 32 21.77 3.48 -9.53
N LEU A 33 21.33 3.53 -10.78
CA LEU A 33 21.90 4.40 -11.80
C LEU A 33 21.02 5.63 -12.02
N LEU A 34 21.56 6.80 -11.68
CA LEU A 34 20.94 8.09 -11.92
C LEU A 34 21.75 8.86 -12.97
N THR A 35 21.16 9.07 -14.14
CA THR A 35 21.72 9.91 -15.20
C THR A 35 21.30 11.37 -14.98
N ALA A 36 22.27 12.27 -14.98
CA ALA A 36 22.07 13.72 -14.83
C ALA A 36 22.81 14.45 -15.95
N ARG A 37 22.04 15.13 -16.80
CA ARG A 37 22.51 15.82 -18.01
C ARG A 37 21.69 17.08 -18.30
N ARG A 38 21.11 17.67 -17.25
CA ARG A 38 20.21 18.83 -17.33
C ARG A 38 20.98 20.15 -17.45
N PHE A 39 22.15 20.22 -16.83
CA PHE A 39 22.95 21.44 -16.73
C PHE A 39 24.23 21.34 -17.55
N ARG A 40 24.84 22.50 -17.82
CA ARG A 40 26.12 22.58 -18.53
C ARG A 40 27.30 22.11 -17.67
N THR A 41 27.29 22.37 -16.37
CA THR A 41 28.41 22.04 -15.47
C THR A 41 28.23 20.66 -14.83
N GLN A 42 29.35 19.98 -14.57
CA GLN A 42 29.34 18.68 -13.90
C GLN A 42 28.83 18.80 -12.46
N GLU A 43 29.20 19.87 -11.75
CA GLU A 43 28.79 20.12 -10.37
C GLU A 43 27.27 20.26 -10.25
N ALA A 44 26.65 21.08 -11.09
CA ALA A 44 25.19 21.24 -11.09
C ALA A 44 24.47 19.92 -11.41
N ASN A 45 24.96 19.15 -12.38
CA ASN A 45 24.42 17.81 -12.66
C ASN A 45 24.61 16.84 -11.49
N ARG A 46 25.70 16.94 -10.74
CA ARG A 46 25.94 16.10 -9.57
C ARG A 46 25.00 16.47 -8.42
N SER A 47 24.73 17.76 -8.23
CA SER A 47 23.76 18.23 -7.23
C SER A 47 22.34 17.78 -7.59
N ASP A 48 21.90 17.97 -8.83
CA ASP A 48 20.59 17.48 -9.32
C ASP A 48 20.44 15.95 -9.20
N ALA A 49 21.51 15.19 -9.44
CA ALA A 49 21.47 13.74 -9.21
C ALA A 49 21.26 13.37 -7.73
N ARG A 50 21.83 14.15 -6.80
CA ARG A 50 21.68 13.94 -5.36
C ARG A 50 20.31 14.35 -4.85
N GLU A 51 19.78 15.47 -5.32
CA GLU A 51 18.42 15.91 -4.98
C GLU A 51 17.40 14.86 -5.39
N ARG A 52 17.48 14.37 -6.64
CA ARG A 52 16.59 13.29 -7.12
C ARG A 52 16.76 11.98 -6.35
N LEU A 53 17.98 11.67 -5.90
CA LEU A 53 18.22 10.52 -5.03
C LEU A 53 17.56 10.70 -3.66
N GLU A 54 17.69 11.89 -3.07
CA GLU A 54 17.12 12.22 -1.78
C GLU A 54 15.60 12.15 -1.81
N GLU A 55 14.96 12.73 -2.84
CA GLU A 55 13.52 12.65 -3.06
C GLU A 55 13.04 11.19 -3.16
N LEU A 56 13.73 10.37 -3.95
CA LEU A 56 13.40 8.95 -4.11
C LEU A 56 13.53 8.19 -2.79
N LEU A 57 14.56 8.48 -1.99
CA LEU A 57 14.73 7.88 -0.67
C LEU A 57 13.65 8.34 0.31
N LYS A 58 13.28 9.62 0.31
CA LYS A 58 12.18 10.14 1.15
C LYS A 58 10.86 9.44 0.80
N GLU A 59 10.57 9.29 -0.48
CA GLU A 59 9.37 8.59 -0.94
C GLU A 59 9.38 7.09 -0.57
N ALA A 60 10.54 6.45 -0.59
CA ALA A 60 10.69 5.06 -0.14
C ALA A 60 10.47 4.90 1.37
N HIS A 61 10.80 5.90 2.18
CA HIS A 61 10.54 5.91 3.62
C HIS A 61 9.08 6.21 3.97
N ASN A 62 8.34 6.88 3.08
CA ASN A 62 6.93 7.21 3.29
C ASN A 62 6.02 5.99 3.02
N LEU A 63 6.11 4.97 3.85
CA LEU A 63 5.35 3.71 3.74
C LEU A 63 3.83 3.96 3.72
N PRO A 64 3.06 3.24 2.88
CA PRO A 64 1.63 3.45 2.84
C PRO A 64 1.01 2.88 4.12
N GLU A 65 0.01 3.56 4.66
CA GLU A 65 -0.67 3.07 5.85
C GLU A 65 -1.30 1.71 5.58
N LYS A 66 -1.04 0.76 6.49
CA LYS A 66 -1.63 -0.57 6.39
C LYS A 66 -3.14 -0.45 6.53
N ARG A 67 -3.88 -0.84 5.50
CA ARG A 67 -5.34 -0.90 5.56
C ARG A 67 -5.77 -1.87 6.68
N ALA A 68 -6.47 -1.34 7.68
CA ALA A 68 -7.17 -2.18 8.65
C ALA A 68 -8.40 -2.82 7.98
N LYS A 69 -8.61 -4.13 8.20
CA LYS A 69 -9.83 -4.80 7.74
C LYS A 69 -11.04 -4.19 8.46
N SER A 70 -12.04 -3.77 7.69
CA SER A 70 -13.31 -3.36 8.29
C SER A 70 -14.03 -4.57 8.89
N ARG A 71 -14.66 -4.38 10.05
CA ARG A 71 -15.62 -5.33 10.61
C ARG A 71 -17.03 -4.83 10.30
N LEU A 72 -17.99 -5.75 10.14
CA LEU A 72 -19.40 -5.37 9.99
C LEU A 72 -19.85 -4.52 11.18
N ASN A 73 -20.46 -3.37 10.90
CA ASN A 73 -21.01 -2.49 11.93
C ASN A 73 -22.05 -3.26 12.78
N ARG A 74 -21.96 -3.10 14.10
CA ARG A 74 -22.91 -3.66 15.07
C ARG A 74 -24.36 -3.37 14.70
N VAL A 75 -24.65 -2.14 14.24
CA VAL A 75 -26.00 -1.72 13.83
C VAL A 75 -26.53 -2.61 12.68
N GLY A 76 -25.72 -2.81 11.64
CA GLY A 76 -26.09 -3.68 10.51
C GLY A 76 -26.26 -5.14 10.92
N LYS A 77 -25.41 -5.63 11.84
CA LYS A 77 -25.54 -6.98 12.40
C LYS A 77 -26.87 -7.15 13.15
N GLU A 78 -27.24 -6.17 13.97
CA GLU A 78 -28.48 -6.18 14.77
C GLU A 78 -29.72 -6.09 13.87
N GLN A 79 -29.73 -5.18 12.89
CA GLN A 79 -30.82 -5.06 11.92
C GLN A 79 -31.03 -6.36 11.14
N ARG A 80 -29.95 -7.03 10.71
CA ARG A 80 -30.02 -8.33 10.03
C ARG A 80 -30.65 -9.41 10.93
N ILE A 81 -30.27 -9.45 12.21
CA ILE A 81 -30.84 -10.42 13.17
C ILE A 81 -32.33 -10.14 13.40
N LYS A 82 -32.72 -8.87 13.57
CA LYS A 82 -34.13 -8.47 13.69
C LYS A 82 -34.93 -8.88 12.45
N GLY A 83 -34.42 -8.60 11.26
CA GLY A 83 -35.04 -9.00 9.99
C GLY A 83 -35.19 -10.52 9.85
N LYS A 84 -34.19 -11.30 10.29
CA LYS A 84 -34.30 -12.78 10.33
C LYS A 84 -35.38 -13.25 11.30
N LYS A 85 -35.47 -12.67 12.50
CA LYS A 85 -36.53 -12.99 13.47
C LYS A 85 -37.92 -12.73 12.90
N LEU A 86 -38.14 -11.54 12.32
CA LEU A 86 -39.39 -11.17 11.65
C LEU A 86 -39.78 -12.15 10.54
N ARG A 87 -38.84 -12.53 9.65
CA ARG A 87 -39.16 -13.53 8.61
C ARG A 87 -39.47 -14.90 9.18
N GLY A 88 -38.80 -15.29 10.27
CA GLY A 88 -39.07 -16.55 10.97
C GLY A 88 -40.50 -16.62 11.51
N THR A 89 -40.96 -15.56 12.18
CA THR A 89 -42.33 -15.49 12.71
C THR A 89 -43.36 -15.50 11.58
N VAL A 90 -43.13 -14.73 10.50
CA VAL A 90 -44.00 -14.73 9.32
C VAL A 90 -44.08 -16.12 8.67
N LYS A 91 -42.96 -16.87 8.60
CA LYS A 91 -42.97 -18.23 8.06
C LYS A 91 -43.70 -19.23 8.97
N ALA A 92 -43.54 -19.12 10.28
CA ALA A 92 -44.23 -19.98 11.23
C ALA A 92 -45.75 -19.81 11.15
N GLY A 93 -46.23 -18.56 11.03
CA GLY A 93 -47.66 -18.26 10.84
C GLY A 93 -48.25 -18.72 9.50
N ARG A 94 -47.43 -19.11 8.53
CA ARG A 94 -47.86 -19.73 7.25
C ARG A 94 -47.95 -21.26 7.32
N GLY A 95 -47.68 -21.86 8.48
CA GLY A 95 -47.85 -23.29 8.69
C GLY A 95 -49.28 -23.75 8.41
N LYS A 96 -49.47 -25.04 8.12
CA LYS A 96 -50.78 -25.63 7.86
C LYS A 96 -51.68 -25.39 9.08
N VAL A 97 -52.82 -24.72 8.87
CA VAL A 97 -53.83 -24.51 9.91
C VAL A 97 -54.52 -25.86 10.13
N SER A 98 -54.46 -26.40 11.35
CA SER A 98 -55.36 -27.51 11.73
C SER A 98 -56.69 -26.90 12.16
N PHE A 99 -57.76 -27.37 11.53
CA PHE A 99 -59.11 -27.15 12.02
C PHE A 99 -59.43 -28.35 12.91
N ASP A 100 -59.80 -28.09 14.17
CA ASP A 100 -60.52 -29.07 15.01
C ASP A 100 -61.99 -29.14 14.55
#